data_AF-Q16SD9-F1
#
_entry.id   AF-Q16SD9-F1
#
_cell.length_a   1.000
_cell.length_b   1.000
_cell.length_c   1.000
_cell.angle_alpha   90.00
_cell.angle_beta   90.00
_cell.angle_gamma   90.00
#
_symmetry.space_group_name_H-M   'P 1'
#
loop_
_entity.id
_entity.type
_entity.pdbx_description
1 polymer ?
#
loop_
_entity_poly.entity_id
_entity_poly.type
_entity_poly.pdbx_seq_one_letter_code
_entity_poly.pdbx_strand_id
1 'polypeptide(L)'
;MEKCFNKYESQASFGSIFKTRIEGNSMFCDFYNPASKTYCKRLRVLCPEHCKDPKVNDTDVCGCPLVKDVFQLTGEFCRAPKKSCFKHYVWEKIRRAEIDLERVRQWLKMDELVEQERQVRQAMASRAGVLSLMLHSTYNHEIMEKLYSGKLQ
;
A
#
# COMPACT_ATOMS: atom_id res chain seq x y z
N MET A 1 29.99 -5.70 -2.09
CA MET A 1 28.94 -5.15 -1.22
C MET A 1 27.60 -5.87 -1.45
N GLU A 2 27.07 -5.95 -2.67
CA GLU A 2 25.81 -6.67 -2.97
C GLU A 2 25.80 -8.16 -2.61
N LYS A 3 26.88 -8.90 -2.88
CA LYS A 3 26.94 -10.34 -2.53
C LYS A 3 26.78 -10.60 -1.02
N CYS A 4 27.26 -9.68 -0.18
CA CYS A 4 27.12 -9.78 1.27
C CYS A 4 25.70 -9.38 1.70
N PHE A 5 25.14 -8.33 1.09
CA PHE A 5 23.77 -7.89 1.34
C PHE A 5 22.75 -8.97 0.96
N ASN A 6 22.85 -9.52 -0.26
CA ASN A 6 21.96 -10.59 -0.73
C ASN A 6 22.06 -11.83 0.17
N LYS A 7 23.26 -12.17 0.66
CA LYS A 7 23.45 -13.27 1.62
C LYS A 7 22.72 -13.00 2.93
N TYR A 8 22.82 -11.79 3.48
CA TYR A 8 22.15 -11.42 4.73
C TYR A 8 20.62 -11.34 4.56
N GLU A 9 20.15 -10.70 3.49
CA GLU A 9 18.72 -10.56 3.20
C GLU A 9 18.05 -11.92 2.93
N SER A 10 18.76 -12.84 2.26
CA SER A 10 18.25 -14.20 2.00
C SER A 10 17.95 -15.00 3.27
N GLN A 11 18.57 -14.67 4.41
CA GLN A 11 18.36 -15.36 5.68
C GLN A 11 17.03 -14.97 6.37
N ALA A 12 16.47 -13.81 6.03
CA ALA A 12 15.19 -13.36 6.57
C ALA A 12 14.03 -13.86 5.68
N SER A 13 13.15 -14.70 6.23
CA SER A 13 11.98 -15.20 5.51
C SER A 13 10.85 -14.18 5.55
N PHE A 14 10.52 -13.59 4.39
CA PHE A 14 9.35 -12.74 4.20
C PHE A 14 8.31 -13.54 3.42
N GLY A 15 7.40 -14.21 4.13
CA GLY A 15 6.40 -15.08 3.52
C GLY A 15 5.02 -14.92 4.14
N SER A 16 3.97 -15.10 3.34
CA SER A 16 2.60 -15.18 3.84
C SER A 16 1.85 -16.32 3.18
N ILE A 17 0.82 -16.86 3.84
CA ILE A 17 -0.01 -17.94 3.31
C ILE A 17 -0.84 -17.47 2.10
N PHE A 18 -1.12 -16.17 2.02
CA PHE A 18 -1.98 -15.60 0.98
C PHE A 18 -1.16 -14.99 -0.16
N LYS A 19 -1.61 -15.20 -1.40
CA LYS A 19 -1.11 -14.49 -2.57
C LYS A 19 -1.67 -13.06 -2.57
N THR A 20 -0.85 -12.06 -2.90
CA THR A 20 -1.34 -10.67 -2.96
C THR A 20 -2.31 -10.54 -4.13
N ARG A 21 -3.51 -10.04 -3.87
CA ARG A 21 -4.56 -9.81 -4.89
C ARG A 21 -4.66 -8.32 -5.20
N ILE A 22 -3.63 -7.78 -5.85
CA ILE A 22 -3.66 -6.40 -6.36
C ILE A 22 -3.96 -6.51 -7.85
N GLU A 23 -5.05 -5.89 -8.31
CA GLU A 23 -5.36 -5.79 -9.74
C GLU A 23 -4.26 -4.97 -10.44
N GLY A 24 -3.60 -5.56 -11.45
CA GLY A 24 -2.51 -4.93 -12.20
C GLY A 24 -1.13 -5.57 -11.98
N ASN A 25 -0.08 -4.74 -11.98
CA ASN A 25 1.32 -5.21 -11.91
C ASN A 25 1.71 -5.53 -10.45
N SER A 26 1.96 -6.82 -10.17
CA SER A 26 2.37 -7.27 -8.83
C SER A 26 3.72 -6.67 -8.40
N MET A 27 3.69 -5.87 -7.34
CA MET A 27 4.88 -5.29 -6.67
C MET A 27 5.66 -6.35 -5.88
N PHE A 28 4.97 -7.39 -5.41
CA PHE A 28 5.57 -8.49 -4.67
C PHE A 28 5.95 -9.63 -5.60
N CYS A 29 6.94 -10.42 -5.17
CA CYS A 29 7.39 -11.60 -5.88
C CYS A 29 6.28 -12.67 -5.99
N ASP A 30 5.60 -12.99 -4.88
CA ASP A 30 4.52 -13.98 -4.79
C ASP A 30 4.87 -15.36 -5.39
N PHE A 31 6.15 -15.73 -5.42
CA PHE A 31 6.56 -17.09 -5.75
C PHE A 31 6.15 -18.03 -4.61
N TYR A 32 5.49 -19.13 -4.95
CA TYR A 32 5.01 -20.11 -3.98
C TYR A 32 6.11 -21.08 -3.61
N ASN A 33 6.44 -21.16 -2.31
CA ASN A 33 7.33 -22.18 -1.79
C ASN A 33 6.51 -23.38 -1.27
N PRO A 34 6.58 -24.54 -1.94
CA PRO A 34 5.83 -25.73 -1.53
C PRO A 34 6.30 -26.32 -0.19
N ALA A 35 7.56 -26.10 0.21
CA ALA A 35 8.09 -26.64 1.47
C ALA A 35 7.52 -25.91 2.69
N SER A 36 7.46 -24.58 2.63
CA SER A 36 6.91 -23.75 3.72
C SER A 36 5.41 -23.47 3.56
N LYS A 37 4.80 -23.81 2.42
CA LYS A 37 3.41 -23.47 2.05
C LYS A 37 3.12 -21.97 2.14
N THR A 38 4.10 -21.15 1.79
CA THR A 38 4.01 -19.68 1.84
C THR A 38 4.44 -19.05 0.51
N TYR A 39 3.88 -17.88 0.21
CA TYR A 39 4.25 -17.04 -0.91
C TYR A 39 5.30 -16.01 -0.50
N CYS A 40 6.31 -15.78 -1.34
CA CYS A 40 7.34 -14.78 -1.11
C CYS A 40 6.78 -13.35 -1.16
N LYS A 41 6.98 -12.57 -0.08
CA LYS A 41 6.53 -11.18 0.06
C LYS A 41 7.63 -10.14 -0.08
N ARG A 42 8.81 -10.52 -0.60
CA ARG A 42 9.80 -9.52 -1.02
C ARG A 42 9.28 -8.74 -2.22
N LEU A 43 9.68 -7.47 -2.35
CA LEU A 43 9.44 -6.70 -3.56
C LEU A 43 10.05 -7.44 -4.76
N ARG A 44 9.31 -7.56 -5.85
CA ARG A 44 9.71 -8.32 -7.04
C ARG A 44 11.07 -7.86 -7.56
N VAL A 45 11.27 -6.54 -7.59
CA VAL A 45 12.53 -5.93 -8.06
C VAL A 45 13.72 -6.17 -7.13
N LEU A 46 13.50 -6.50 -5.86
CA LEU A 46 14.57 -6.77 -4.89
C LEU A 46 14.77 -8.26 -4.60
N CYS A 47 13.81 -9.13 -4.93
CA CYS A 47 13.86 -10.54 -4.55
C CYS A 47 15.07 -11.26 -5.19
N PRO A 48 16.10 -11.67 -4.41
CA PRO A 48 17.31 -12.29 -4.95
C PRO A 48 17.09 -13.75 -5.38
N GLU A 49 16.05 -14.41 -4.85
CA GLU A 49 15.83 -15.85 -5.04
C GLU A 49 14.99 -16.16 -6.28
N HIS A 50 13.96 -15.35 -6.54
CA HIS A 50 12.91 -15.69 -7.49
C HIS A 50 12.81 -14.70 -8.65
N CYS A 51 13.61 -13.63 -8.65
CA CYS A 51 13.64 -12.65 -9.72
C CYS A 51 15.06 -12.53 -10.26
N LYS A 52 15.21 -12.76 -11.56
CA LYS A 52 16.50 -12.62 -12.26
C LYS A 52 16.63 -11.20 -12.79
N ASP A 53 17.78 -10.58 -12.54
CA ASP A 53 18.10 -9.30 -13.14
C ASP A 53 18.23 -9.47 -14.67
N PRO A 54 17.76 -8.50 -15.47
CA PRO A 54 17.89 -8.54 -16.92
C PRO A 54 19.38 -8.51 -17.31
N LYS A 55 19.72 -9.25 -18.38
CA LYS A 55 21.08 -9.22 -18.93
C LYS A 55 21.38 -7.83 -19.48
N VAL A 56 22.52 -7.27 -19.07
CA VAL A 56 23.01 -5.97 -19.54
C VAL A 56 23.98 -6.19 -20.69
N ASN A 57 23.64 -5.67 -21.86
CA ASN A 57 24.49 -5.70 -23.05
C ASN A 57 25.58 -4.63 -22.97
N ASP A 58 26.65 -4.77 -23.76
CA ASP A 58 27.74 -3.79 -23.80
C ASP A 58 27.31 -2.43 -24.40
N THR A 59 26.26 -2.44 -25.21
CA THR A 59 25.66 -1.23 -25.80
C THR A 59 24.72 -0.49 -24.85
N ASP A 60 24.41 -1.07 -23.69
CA ASP A 60 23.46 -0.47 -22.76
C ASP A 60 24.10 0.71 -22.04
N VAL A 61 23.42 1.85 -22.10
CA VAL A 61 23.76 3.05 -21.35
C VAL A 61 23.07 3.05 -20.00
N CYS A 62 23.64 3.79 -19.04
CA CYS A 62 23.05 3.97 -17.72
C CYS A 62 21.62 4.49 -17.81
N GLY A 63 21.38 5.57 -18.57
CA GLY A 63 20.04 6.11 -18.78
C GLY A 63 19.44 6.88 -17.60
N CYS A 64 20.19 7.10 -16.50
CA CYS A 64 19.72 7.89 -15.37
C CYS A 64 19.38 9.33 -15.81
N PRO A 65 18.15 9.83 -15.61
CA PRO A 65 17.80 11.20 -15.91
C PRO A 65 18.67 12.15 -15.08
N LEU A 66 19.31 13.13 -15.74
CA LEU A 66 20.16 14.12 -15.06
C LEU A 66 19.39 15.37 -14.61
N VAL A 67 18.07 15.29 -14.61
CA VAL A 67 17.18 16.42 -14.38
C VAL A 67 16.64 16.45 -12.96
N LYS A 68 16.41 17.67 -12.48
CA LYS A 68 15.78 17.94 -11.18
C LYS A 68 14.32 17.48 -11.14
N ASP A 69 13.62 17.62 -12.27
CA ASP A 69 12.23 17.23 -12.41
C ASP A 69 12.09 16.14 -13.48
N VAL A 70 11.74 14.93 -13.03
CA VAL A 70 11.56 13.73 -13.86
C VAL A 70 10.27 13.76 -14.70
N PHE A 71 9.41 14.76 -14.52
CA PHE A 71 8.17 14.90 -15.28
C PHE A 71 8.33 15.72 -16.57
N GLN A 72 9.48 16.36 -16.77
CA GLN A 72 9.77 17.13 -17.99
C GLN A 72 10.75 16.38 -18.90
N LEU A 73 10.35 16.16 -20.15
CA LEU A 73 11.19 15.55 -21.19
C LEU A 73 12.25 16.55 -21.66
N THR A 74 13.41 16.49 -21.04
CA THR A 74 14.58 17.32 -21.35
C THR A 74 15.59 16.59 -22.24
N GLY A 75 15.53 15.26 -22.29
CA GLY A 75 16.44 14.44 -23.09
C GLY A 75 17.86 14.30 -22.50
N GLU A 76 18.11 14.87 -21.33
CA GLU A 76 19.40 14.76 -20.63
C GLU A 76 19.44 13.52 -19.72
N PHE A 77 20.26 12.55 -20.10
CA PHE A 77 20.45 11.32 -19.34
C PHE A 77 21.92 10.90 -19.31
N CYS A 78 22.27 10.08 -18.34
CA CYS A 78 23.60 9.53 -18.20
C CYS A 78 23.92 8.57 -19.34
N ARG A 79 24.90 8.93 -20.18
CA ARG A 79 25.38 8.12 -21.32
C ARG A 79 26.53 7.16 -20.97
N ALA A 80 26.94 7.11 -19.71
CA ALA A 80 27.99 6.17 -19.28
C ALA A 80 27.53 4.72 -19.53
N PRO A 81 28.44 3.79 -19.88
CA PRO A 81 28.09 2.39 -20.03
C PRO A 81 27.46 1.86 -18.74
N LYS A 82 26.36 1.11 -18.85
CA LYS A 82 25.59 0.63 -17.70
C LYS A 82 26.43 -0.23 -16.75
N LYS A 83 27.40 -0.97 -17.30
CA LYS A 83 28.34 -1.83 -16.54
C LYS A 83 29.38 -1.07 -15.72
N SER A 84 29.75 0.15 -16.14
CA SER A 84 30.83 0.93 -15.53
C SER A 84 30.37 2.26 -14.91
N CYS A 85 29.07 2.53 -14.90
CA CYS A 85 28.54 3.75 -14.30
C CYS A 85 28.53 3.67 -12.76
N PHE A 86 29.54 4.27 -12.13
CA PHE A 86 29.65 4.34 -10.67
C PHE A 86 28.74 5.40 -10.03
N LYS A 87 28.42 6.48 -10.76
CA LYS A 87 27.57 7.58 -10.23
C LYS A 87 26.13 7.13 -9.98
N HIS A 88 25.61 6.22 -10.80
CA HIS A 88 24.21 5.78 -10.77
C HIS A 88 24.15 4.25 -10.74
N TYR A 89 24.79 3.68 -9.73
CA TYR A 89 24.90 2.24 -9.57
C TYR A 89 23.50 1.59 -9.51
N VAL A 90 23.17 0.77 -10.52
CA VAL A 90 21.93 -0.02 -10.59
C VAL A 90 20.66 0.84 -10.36
N TRP A 91 20.71 2.12 -10.78
CA TRP A 91 19.70 3.13 -10.44
C TRP A 91 18.28 2.74 -10.86
N GLU A 92 18.09 2.04 -11.99
CA GLU A 92 16.77 1.59 -12.43
C GLU A 92 16.12 0.65 -11.41
N LYS A 93 16.90 -0.27 -10.84
CA LYS A 93 16.43 -1.25 -9.85
C LYS A 93 16.07 -0.54 -8.56
N ILE A 94 16.95 0.36 -8.10
CA ILE A 94 16.74 1.18 -6.90
C ILE A 94 15.50 2.07 -7.08
N ARG A 95 15.38 2.75 -8.21
CA ARG A 95 14.27 3.65 -8.49
C ARG A 95 12.93 2.91 -8.58
N ARG A 96 12.89 1.74 -9.22
CA ARG A 96 11.70 0.88 -9.21
C ARG A 96 11.35 0.42 -7.79
N ALA A 97 12.35 0.05 -6.98
CA ALA A 97 12.15 -0.35 -5.59
C ALA A 97 11.57 0.80 -4.74
N GLU A 98 12.06 2.02 -4.90
CA GLU A 98 11.51 3.21 -4.24
C GLU A 98 10.04 3.43 -4.62
N ILE A 99 9.70 3.36 -5.90
CA ILE A 99 8.32 3.53 -6.39
C ILE A 99 7.41 2.44 -5.82
N ASP A 100 7.85 1.19 -5.85
CA ASP A 100 7.07 0.06 -5.32
C ASP A 100 6.91 0.16 -3.79
N LEU A 101 7.92 0.64 -3.06
CA LEU A 101 7.82 0.89 -1.63
C LEU A 101 6.81 2.00 -1.32
N GLU A 102 6.83 3.09 -2.10
CA GLU A 102 5.88 4.18 -1.91
C GLU A 102 4.45 3.71 -2.19
N ARG A 103 4.24 2.91 -3.24
CA ARG A 103 2.94 2.26 -3.47
C ARG A 103 2.49 1.40 -2.30
N VAL A 104 3.38 0.60 -1.71
CA VAL A 104 3.05 -0.21 -0.52
C VAL A 104 2.64 0.68 0.66
N ARG A 105 3.32 1.81 0.90
CA ARG A 105 2.92 2.78 1.94
C ARG A 105 1.53 3.33 1.70
N GLN A 106 1.25 3.76 0.47
CA GLN A 106 -0.07 4.27 0.10
C GLN A 106 -1.16 3.20 0.27
N TRP A 107 -0.87 1.96 -0.08
CA TRP A 107 -1.77 0.82 0.15
C TRP A 107 -2.08 0.60 1.63
N LEU A 108 -1.06 0.57 2.50
CA LEU A 108 -1.27 0.43 3.94
C LEU A 108 -2.10 1.58 4.51
N LYS A 109 -1.91 2.80 3.98
CA LYS A 109 -2.71 3.95 4.39
C LYS A 109 -4.17 3.82 3.95
N MET A 110 -4.42 3.31 2.75
CA MET A 110 -5.78 3.03 2.28
C MET A 110 -6.48 1.99 3.18
N ASP A 111 -5.81 0.90 3.53
CA ASP A 111 -6.37 -0.12 4.43
C ASP A 111 -6.72 0.47 5.80
N GLU A 112 -5.85 1.32 6.37
CA GLU A 112 -6.11 2.02 7.63
C GLU A 112 -7.36 2.91 7.54
N LEU A 113 -7.49 3.68 6.45
CA LEU A 113 -8.61 4.59 6.24
C LEU A 113 -9.94 3.85 6.04
N VAL A 114 -9.92 2.72 5.31
CA VAL A 114 -11.10 1.87 5.11
C VAL A 114 -11.58 1.28 6.45
N GLU A 115 -10.65 0.86 7.30
CA GLU A 115 -11.00 0.35 8.63
C GLU A 115 -11.55 1.46 9.53
N GLN A 116 -10.97 2.66 9.49
CA GLN A 116 -11.51 3.84 10.19
C GLN A 116 -12.93 4.18 9.72
N GLU A 117 -13.17 4.17 8.41
CA GLU A 117 -14.50 4.38 7.84
C GLU A 117 -15.51 3.34 8.37
N ARG A 118 -15.12 2.06 8.38
CA ARG A 118 -15.96 0.97 8.92
C ARG A 118 -16.36 1.22 10.37
N GLN A 119 -15.39 1.62 11.21
CA GLN A 119 -15.63 1.92 12.62
C GLN A 119 -16.57 3.12 12.81
N VAL A 120 -16.39 4.19 12.04
CA VAL A 120 -17.27 5.37 12.07
C VAL A 120 -18.69 5.00 11.64
N ARG A 121 -18.84 4.27 10.54
CA ARG A 121 -20.16 3.81 10.08
C ARG A 121 -20.88 2.95 11.11
N GLN A 122 -20.15 2.03 11.77
CA GLN A 122 -20.70 1.22 12.86
C GLN A 122 -21.13 2.08 14.06
N ALA A 123 -20.33 3.07 14.45
CA ALA A 123 -20.66 3.99 15.53
C ALA A 123 -21.87 4.90 15.20
N MET A 124 -22.05 5.29 13.94
CA MET A 124 -23.24 6.02 13.49
C MET A 124 -24.49 5.14 13.56
N ALA A 125 -24.40 3.90 13.09
CA ALA A 125 -25.52 2.95 13.12
C ALA A 125 -25.96 2.63 14.57
N SER A 126 -25.01 2.45 15.49
CA SER A 126 -25.34 2.21 16.90
C SER A 126 -26.03 3.41 17.56
N ARG A 127 -25.63 4.65 17.23
CA ARG A 127 -26.29 5.87 17.69
C ARG A 127 -27.71 6.02 17.16
N ALA A 128 -27.97 5.70 15.89
CA ALA A 128 -29.32 5.77 15.32
C ALA A 128 -30.30 4.82 16.03
N GLY A 129 -29.84 3.62 16.40
CA GLY A 129 -30.63 2.68 17.22
C GLY A 129 -30.94 3.23 18.63
N VAL A 130 -29.98 3.92 19.26
CA VAL A 130 -30.18 4.55 20.57
C VAL A 130 -31.10 5.77 20.50
N LEU A 131 -31.01 6.59 19.45
CA LEU A 131 -31.92 7.73 19.26
C LEU A 131 -33.39 7.29 19.21
N SER A 132 -33.69 6.19 18.52
CA SER A 132 -35.03 5.61 18.53
C SER A 132 -35.46 5.17 19.94
N LEU A 133 -34.55 4.60 20.75
CA LEU A 133 -34.81 4.27 22.15
C LEU A 133 -34.89 5.50 23.05
N MET A 134 -34.21 6.61 22.75
CA MET A 134 -34.31 7.84 23.52
C MET A 134 -35.58 8.64 23.18
N LEU A 135 -36.09 8.50 21.94
CA LEU A 135 -37.24 9.23 21.43
C LEU A 135 -38.53 8.40 21.36
N HIS A 136 -38.52 7.12 21.77
CA HIS A 136 -39.70 6.25 21.74
C HIS A 136 -40.89 6.76 22.58
N SER A 137 -40.66 7.71 23.49
CA SER A 137 -41.73 8.36 24.25
C SER A 137 -41.36 9.80 24.62
N THR A 138 -41.49 10.72 23.67
CA THR A 138 -41.56 12.15 24.01
C THR A 138 -42.95 12.47 24.55
N TYR A 139 -43.09 12.50 25.88
CA TYR A 139 -44.30 12.98 26.54
C TYR A 139 -44.32 14.51 26.55
N ASN A 140 -45.34 15.11 25.92
CA ASN A 140 -45.60 16.54 26.09
C ASN A 140 -46.45 16.74 27.35
N HIS A 141 -45.81 17.15 28.44
CA HIS A 141 -46.45 17.36 29.73
C HIS A 141 -47.57 18.41 29.67
N GLU A 142 -47.42 19.47 28.88
CA GLU A 142 -48.45 20.53 28.77
C GLU A 142 -49.73 20.02 28.08
N ILE A 143 -49.59 19.20 27.04
CA ILE A 143 -50.74 18.62 26.34
C ILE A 143 -51.44 17.60 27.23
N MET A 144 -50.68 16.76 27.92
CA MET A 144 -51.23 15.78 28.87
C MET A 144 -51.96 16.48 30.02
N GLU A 145 -51.39 17.55 30.57
CA GLU A 145 -52.02 18.33 31.64
C GLU A 145 -53.31 19.01 31.18
N LYS A 146 -53.38 19.49 29.93
CA LYS A 146 -54.64 19.99 29.32
C LYS A 146 -55.69 18.90 29.11
N LEU A 147 -55.27 17.70 28.70
CA LEU A 147 -56.16 16.53 28.55
C LEU A 147 -56.72 16.07 29.89
N TYR A 148 -55.90 15.99 30.94
CA TYR A 148 -56.33 15.59 32.28
C TYR A 148 -57.12 16.67 33.02
N SER A 149 -56.85 17.95 32.76
CA SER A 149 -57.59 19.08 33.36
C SER A 149 -58.91 19.39 32.65
N GLY A 150 -59.29 18.63 31.60
CA GLY A 150 -60.56 18.80 30.89
C GLY A 150 -60.70 20.14 30.16
N LYS A 151 -59.58 20.82 29.86
CA LYS A 151 -59.55 22.15 29.21
C LYS A 151 -59.38 22.09 27.70
N LEU A 152 -59.91 21.06 27.05
CA LEU A 152 -60.07 21.04 25.60
C LEU A 152 -61.52 21.40 25.27
N GLN A 153 -61.74 22.71 25.13
CA GLN A 153 -62.80 23.30 24.31
C GLN A 153 -62.13 23.92 23.07
#